data_AF-A0A3D3X1A3-F1
#
_entry.id   AF-A0A3D3X1A3-F1
#
_cell.length_a   1.000
_cell.length_b   1.000
_cell.length_c   1.000
_cell.angle_alpha   90.00
_cell.angle_beta   90.00
_cell.angle_gamma   90.00
#
_symmetry.space_group_name_H-M   'P 1'
#
loop_
_entity.id
_entity.type
_entity.pdbx_description
1 polymer ?
#
loop_
_entity_poly.entity_id
_entity_poly.type
_entity_poly.pdbx_seq_one_letter_code
_entity_poly.pdbx_strand_id
1 'polypeptide(L)'
;VRLYEEGKIYRGERMINWCPRCQTALSDIEVVHYEEPGNLYTIRYALKDSCDVIEIATTRPETMLGDTAVAVHPNDPAHARLIGKTAILPLL
;
A
#
# COMPACT_ATOMS: atom_id res chain seq x y z
N VAL A 1 -1.08 -35.71 -7.00
CA VAL A 1 -2.06 -34.91 -7.79
C VAL A 1 -3.40 -34.73 -7.07
N ARG A 2 -3.78 -35.65 -6.16
CA ARG A 2 -5.01 -35.59 -5.34
C ARG A 2 -5.43 -34.21 -4.82
N LEU A 3 -4.55 -33.43 -4.19
CA LEU A 3 -4.93 -32.12 -3.63
C LEU A 3 -5.24 -31.05 -4.70
N TYR A 4 -4.64 -31.15 -5.88
CA TYR A 4 -4.98 -30.30 -7.02
C TYR A 4 -6.30 -30.74 -7.65
N GLU A 5 -6.51 -32.06 -7.78
CA GLU A 5 -7.79 -32.64 -8.26
C GLU A 5 -8.97 -32.33 -7.33
N GLU A 6 -8.73 -32.30 -6.01
CA GLU A 6 -9.70 -31.87 -5.00
C GLU A 6 -9.92 -30.33 -4.97
N GLY A 7 -9.21 -29.55 -5.80
CA GLY A 7 -9.33 -28.09 -5.86
C GLY A 7 -8.75 -27.34 -4.66
N LYS A 8 -7.92 -28.00 -3.83
CA LYS A 8 -7.31 -27.40 -2.63
C LYS A 8 -5.98 -26.71 -2.91
N ILE A 9 -5.34 -27.01 -4.03
CA ILE A 9 -4.11 -26.36 -4.48
C ILE A 9 -4.36 -25.81 -5.88
N TYR A 10 -3.92 -24.58 -6.11
CA TYR A 10 -4.00 -23.91 -7.41
C TYR A 10 -2.75 -23.07 -7.65
N ARG A 11 -2.59 -22.59 -8.88
CA ARG A 11 -1.57 -21.61 -9.26
C ARG A 11 -2.25 -20.29 -9.59
N GLY A 12 -1.75 -19.20 -9.04
CA GLY A 12 -2.23 -17.85 -9.32
C GLY A 12 -1.22 -16.81 -8.91
N GLU A 13 -1.40 -15.59 -9.40
CA GLU A 13 -0.61 -14.42 -9.02
C GLU A 13 -1.31 -13.72 -7.85
N ARG A 14 -0.57 -13.52 -6.75
CA ARG A 14 -1.05 -12.83 -5.56
C ARG A 14 0.11 -12.15 -4.84
N MET A 15 -0.20 -11.25 -3.92
CA MET A 15 0.80 -10.71 -3.01
C MET A 15 1.36 -11.84 -2.13
N ILE A 16 2.69 -11.88 -2.01
CA ILE A 16 3.43 -12.85 -1.22
C ILE A 16 4.45 -12.13 -0.34
N ASN A 17 4.86 -12.76 0.76
CA ASN A 17 6.04 -12.32 1.49
C ASN A 17 7.28 -12.80 0.71
N TRP A 18 8.10 -11.88 0.23
CA TRP A 18 9.30 -12.19 -0.54
C TRP A 18 10.56 -11.87 0.26
N CYS A 19 11.46 -12.84 0.38
CA CYS A 19 12.76 -12.62 1.02
C CYS A 19 13.82 -12.30 -0.04
N PRO A 20 14.38 -11.06 -0.08
CA PRO A 20 15.40 -10.70 -1.06
C PRO A 20 16.74 -11.44 -0.86
N ARG A 21 17.05 -11.86 0.37
CA ARG A 21 18.26 -12.63 0.69
C ARG A 21 18.18 -14.07 0.18
N CYS A 22 17.06 -14.74 0.43
CA CYS A 22 16.88 -16.15 0.07
C CYS A 22 16.35 -16.33 -1.35
N GLN A 23 15.84 -15.26 -1.97
CA GLN A 23 15.24 -15.26 -3.31
C GLN A 23 14.07 -16.25 -3.43
N THR A 24 13.21 -16.30 -2.41
CA THR A 24 12.04 -17.18 -2.37
C THR A 24 10.87 -16.54 -1.62
N ALA A 25 9.67 -17.09 -1.86
CA ALA A 25 8.46 -16.77 -1.12
C ALA A 25 8.48 -17.44 0.26
N LEU A 26 7.93 -16.76 1.26
CA LEU A 26 7.74 -17.27 2.62
C LEU A 26 6.24 -17.33 2.96
N SER A 27 5.85 -18.33 3.74
CA SER A 27 4.53 -18.41 4.36
C SER A 27 4.44 -17.44 5.54
N ASP A 28 3.22 -17.04 5.91
CA ASP A 28 3.01 -16.09 7.02
C ASP A 28 3.57 -16.59 8.35
N ILE A 29 3.55 -17.91 8.58
CA ILE A 29 4.11 -18.53 9.80
C ILE A 29 5.65 -18.48 9.86
N GLU A 30 6.33 -18.25 8.73
CA GLU A 30 7.78 -18.08 8.67
C GLU A 30 8.22 -16.62 8.84
N VAL A 31 7.28 -15.67 8.85
CA VAL A 31 7.58 -14.23 8.99
C VAL A 31 7.59 -13.84 10.46
N VAL A 32 8.78 -13.43 10.95
CA VAL A 32 8.97 -12.94 12.30
C VAL A 32 8.89 -11.41 12.31
N HIS A 33 8.08 -10.86 13.20
CA HIS A 33 7.92 -9.42 13.39
C HIS A 33 8.79 -8.95 14.56
N TYR A 34 9.45 -7.82 14.38
CA TYR A 34 10.23 -7.16 15.42
C TYR A 34 10.04 -5.65 15.30
N GLU A 35 10.12 -4.94 16.43
CA GLU A 35 9.99 -3.49 16.45
C GLU A 35 11.33 -2.84 16.15
N GLU A 36 11.32 -1.84 15.26
CA GLU A 36 12.48 -0.98 14.99
C GLU A 36 12.08 0.49 15.05
N PRO A 37 12.99 1.37 15.52
CA PRO A 37 12.80 2.80 15.38
C PRO A 37 12.78 3.18 13.89
N GLY A 38 11.71 3.83 13.45
CA GLY A 38 11.53 4.29 12.07
C GLY A 38 11.13 5.76 12.00
N ASN A 39 10.98 6.26 10.78
CA ASN A 39 10.50 7.61 10.51
C ASN A 39 9.08 7.55 9.94
N LEU A 40 8.22 8.47 10.38
CA LEU A 40 6.92 8.72 9.76
C LEU A 40 7.01 10.02 8.95
N TYR A 41 6.88 9.91 7.64
CA TYR A 41 6.95 11.03 6.71
C TYR A 41 5.56 11.54 6.39
N THR A 42 5.40 12.86 6.31
CA THR A 42 4.18 13.50 5.82
C THR A 42 4.43 14.11 4.45
N ILE A 43 3.70 13.65 3.44
CA ILE A 43 3.85 14.05 2.04
C ILE A 43 2.56 14.72 1.57
N ARG A 44 2.67 15.84 0.84
CA ARG A 44 1.50 16.58 0.32
C ARG A 44 1.29 16.29 -1.16
N TYR A 45 0.08 15.87 -1.52
CA TYR A 45 -0.33 15.61 -2.90
C TYR A 45 -1.31 16.71 -3.30
N ALA A 46 -1.06 17.39 -4.42
CA ALA A 46 -1.96 18.41 -4.96
C ALA A 46 -3.20 17.75 -5.57
N LEU A 47 -4.35 18.40 -5.52
CA LEU A 47 -5.55 17.90 -6.21
C LEU A 47 -5.63 18.53 -7.61
N LYS A 48 -5.97 17.71 -8.61
CA LYS A 48 -5.90 18.12 -10.02
C LYS A 48 -6.70 19.39 -10.35
N ASP A 49 -7.90 19.50 -9.76
CA ASP A 49 -8.86 20.56 -10.07
C ASP A 49 -9.08 21.53 -8.89
N SER A 50 -8.16 21.56 -7.92
CA SER A 50 -8.21 22.55 -6.84
C SER A 50 -6.83 22.93 -6.29
N CYS A 51 -6.77 24.06 -5.58
CA CYS A 51 -5.59 24.44 -4.81
C CYS A 51 -5.51 23.70 -3.46
N ASP A 52 -6.40 22.73 -3.21
CA ASP A 52 -6.31 21.90 -2.01
C ASP A 52 -5.17 20.89 -2.17
N VAL A 53 -4.64 20.46 -1.03
CA VAL A 53 -3.68 19.37 -0.92
C VAL A 53 -4.22 18.33 0.04
N ILE A 54 -3.83 17.07 -0.15
CA ILE A 54 -4.04 16.01 0.82
C ILE A 54 -2.70 15.57 1.41
N GLU A 55 -2.64 15.47 2.72
CA GLU A 55 -1.45 15.03 3.46
C GLU A 55 -1.52 13.52 3.71
N ILE A 56 -0.48 12.80 3.28
CA ILE A 56 -0.33 11.36 3.43
C ILE A 56 0.81 11.08 4.40
N ALA A 57 0.52 10.32 5.45
CA ALA A 57 1.52 9.81 6.37
C ALA A 57 1.98 8.40 5.93
N THR A 58 3.28 8.20 5.71
CA THR A 58 3.85 6.90 5.32
C THR A 58 5.22 6.69 5.95
N THR A 59 5.56 5.44 6.26
CA THR A 59 6.93 5.05 6.65
C THR A 59 7.81 4.71 5.44
N ARG A 60 7.22 4.63 4.25
CA ARG A 60 7.86 4.19 3.01
C ARG A 60 7.62 5.20 1.88
N PRO A 61 8.25 6.38 1.92
CA PRO A 61 8.05 7.41 0.90
C PRO A 61 8.41 6.92 -0.51
N GLU A 62 9.30 5.93 -0.63
CA GLU A 62 9.69 5.34 -1.92
C GLU A 62 8.58 4.57 -2.62
N THR A 63 7.55 4.08 -1.89
CA THR A 63 6.42 3.37 -2.50
C THR A 63 5.43 4.30 -3.19
N MET A 64 5.57 5.62 -3.00
CA MET A 64 4.73 6.63 -3.63
C MET A 64 4.66 6.48 -5.16
N LEU A 65 5.74 6.02 -5.80
CA LEU A 65 5.78 5.79 -7.25
C LEU A 65 4.82 4.69 -7.72
N GLY A 66 4.42 3.80 -6.81
CA GLY A 66 3.43 2.75 -7.05
C GLY A 66 2.02 3.11 -6.59
N ASP A 67 1.78 4.33 -6.09
CA ASP A 67 0.46 4.73 -5.61
C ASP A 67 -0.55 4.78 -6.75
N THR A 68 -1.69 4.13 -6.53
CA THR A 68 -2.81 4.13 -7.49
C THR A 68 -4.04 4.89 -6.98
N ALA A 69 -4.16 5.05 -5.66
CA ALA A 69 -5.30 5.70 -5.02
C ALA A 69 -4.93 6.18 -3.60
N VAL A 70 -5.71 7.14 -3.10
CA VAL A 70 -5.70 7.54 -1.69
C VAL A 70 -6.97 7.03 -1.03
N ALA A 71 -6.83 6.34 0.10
CA ALA A 71 -7.97 5.88 0.89
C ALA A 71 -8.36 6.93 1.94
N VAL A 72 -9.65 7.28 1.99
CA VAL A 72 -10.24 8.16 2.99
C VAL A 72 -11.36 7.41 3.70
N HIS A 73 -11.39 7.49 5.03
CA HIS A 73 -12.46 6.86 5.81
C HIS A 73 -13.81 7.56 5.51
N PRO A 74 -14.89 6.81 5.21
CA PRO A 74 -16.16 7.40 4.76
C PRO A 74 -16.81 8.33 5.79
N ASN A 75 -16.59 8.09 7.08
CA ASN A 75 -17.13 8.92 8.17
C ASN A 75 -16.15 10.00 8.65
N ASP A 76 -15.07 10.27 7.91
CA ASP A 76 -14.15 11.35 8.25
C ASP A 76 -14.67 12.70 7.73
N PRO A 77 -15.20 13.58 8.61
CA PRO A 77 -15.76 14.86 8.18
C PRO A 77 -14.70 15.81 7.60
N ALA A 78 -13.43 15.67 7.96
CA ALA A 78 -12.37 16.57 7.50
C ALA A 78 -12.04 16.35 6.01
N HIS A 79 -12.13 15.10 5.55
CA HIS A 79 -11.72 14.71 4.21
C HIS A 79 -12.87 14.22 3.31
N ALA A 80 -14.12 14.17 3.81
CA ALA A 80 -15.29 13.77 3.03
C ALA A 80 -15.43 14.51 1.69
N ARG A 81 -15.07 15.81 1.66
CA ARG A 81 -15.08 16.66 0.45
C ARG A 81 -14.03 16.28 -0.60
N LEU A 82 -13.10 15.37 -0.27
CA LEU A 82 -12.01 14.95 -1.15
C LEU A 82 -12.32 13.63 -1.87
N ILE A 83 -13.36 12.90 -1.43
CA ILE A 83 -13.76 11.63 -2.04
C ILE A 83 -14.15 11.86 -3.51
N GLY A 84 -13.59 11.05 -4.41
CA GLY A 84 -13.80 11.15 -5.85
C GLY A 84 -12.89 12.16 -6.57
N LYS A 85 -12.05 12.91 -5.85
CA LYS A 85 -11.05 13.80 -6.45
C LYS A 85 -9.79 13.02 -6.85
N THR A 86 -9.06 13.54 -7.83
CA THR A 86 -7.78 12.99 -8.28
C THR A 86 -6.61 13.72 -7.63
N ALA A 87 -5.75 12.98 -6.94
CA ALA A 87 -4.49 13.47 -6.40
C ALA A 87 -3.36 13.38 -7.44
N ILE A 88 -2.48 14.37 -7.46
CA ILE A 88 -1.28 14.44 -8.28
C ILE A 88 -0.09 14.05 -7.42
N LEU A 89 0.67 13.07 -7.90
CA LEU A 89 1.93 12.65 -7.29
C LEU A 89 2.92 13.83 -7.25
N PRO A 90 3.53 14.14 -6.10
CA PRO A 90 4.50 15.22 -5.97
C PRO A 90 5.88 14.78 -6.51
N LEU A 91 5.94 14.56 -7.82
CA LEU A 91 7.17 14.28 -8.57
C LEU A 91 7.66 15.58 -9.21
N LEU A 92 8.99 15.78 -9.17
CA LEU A 92 9.69 16.97 -9.68
C LEU A 92 9.42 17.24 -11.17
#